data_AF-A0A1M7NC20-F1
#
_entry.id   AF-A0A1M7NC20-F1
#
_cell.length_a   1.000
_cell.length_b   1.000
_cell.length_c   1.000
_cell.angle_alpha   90.00
_cell.angle_beta   90.00
_cell.angle_gamma   90.00
#
_symmetry.space_group_name_H-M   'P 1'
#
loop_
_entity.id
_entity.type
_entity.pdbx_description
1 polymer ?
#
loop_
_entity_poly.entity_id
_entity_poly.type
_entity_poly.pdbx_seq_one_letter_code
_entity_poly.pdbx_strand_id
1 'polypeptide(L)'
;MSDLATLDALSTEELRDRAFSSARKRGDIGFFWNLIERLPSARDTESNDESLGSVGSSIEEVVGLWRELTGHEYGEQEPLIRAAFIDYLLKHPA
;
A
#
# COMPACT_ATOMS: atom_id res chain seq x y z
N MET A 1 5.16 14.65 14.84
CA MET A 1 5.76 13.36 15.22
C MET A 1 4.62 12.39 15.43
N SER A 2 4.50 11.39 14.58
CA SER A 2 3.55 10.30 14.78
C SER A 2 4.29 9.20 15.51
N ASP A 3 3.79 8.78 16.67
CA ASP A 3 4.37 7.69 17.46
C ASP A 3 3.64 6.37 17.17
N LEU A 4 4.34 5.24 17.34
CA LEU A 4 3.80 3.90 17.06
C LEU A 4 2.47 3.65 17.78
N ALA A 5 2.37 4.01 19.06
CA ALA A 5 1.15 3.84 19.85
C ALA A 5 -0.03 4.66 19.29
N THR A 6 0.23 5.85 18.77
CA THR A 6 -0.81 6.72 18.18
C THR A 6 -1.30 6.15 16.86
N LEU A 7 -0.40 5.60 16.04
CA LEU A 7 -0.75 4.97 14.77
C LEU A 7 -1.46 3.63 14.98
N ASP A 8 -1.00 2.82 15.92
CA ASP A 8 -1.60 1.52 16.22
C ASP A 8 -2.99 1.62 16.87
N ALA A 9 -3.36 2.78 17.42
CA ALA A 9 -4.72 3.05 17.87
C ALA A 9 -5.72 3.34 16.72
N LEU A 10 -5.24 3.60 15.50
CA LEU A 10 -6.09 3.95 14.35
C LEU A 10 -6.69 2.71 13.69
N SER A 11 -7.79 2.86 12.95
CA SER A 11 -8.29 1.77 12.09
C SER A 11 -7.35 1.53 10.90
N THR A 12 -7.43 0.35 10.28
CA THR A 12 -6.63 0.04 9.08
C THR A 12 -6.96 0.97 7.91
N GLU A 13 -8.22 1.38 7.80
CA GLU A 13 -8.68 2.38 6.84
C GLU A 13 -8.05 3.76 7.08
N GLU A 14 -8.03 4.24 8.33
CA GLU A 14 -7.36 5.50 8.68
C GLU A 14 -5.86 5.46 8.38
N LEU A 15 -5.20 4.33 8.67
CA LEU A 15 -3.78 4.13 8.38
C LEU A 15 -3.50 4.15 6.88
N ARG A 16 -4.32 3.45 6.10
CA ARG A 16 -4.25 3.45 4.63
C ARG A 16 -4.35 4.86 4.10
N ASP A 17 -5.38 5.59 4.48
CA ASP A 17 -5.66 6.90 3.91
C ASP A 17 -4.55 7.90 4.25
N ARG A 18 -4.00 7.84 5.47
CA ARG A 18 -2.82 8.64 5.86
C ARG A 18 -1.57 8.25 5.08
N ALA A 19 -1.28 6.95 4.98
CA ALA A 19 -0.10 6.45 4.25
C ALA A 19 -0.18 6.83 2.76
N PHE A 20 -1.35 6.63 2.15
CA PHE A 20 -1.61 6.94 0.74
C PHE A 20 -1.53 8.44 0.47
N SER A 21 -2.07 9.27 1.37
CA SER A 21 -1.96 10.73 1.27
C SER A 21 -0.51 11.19 1.36
N SER A 22 0.26 10.64 2.31
CA SER A 22 1.69 10.96 2.47
C SER A 22 2.50 10.52 1.24
N ALA A 23 2.29 9.29 0.75
CA ALA A 23 2.95 8.77 -0.43
C ALA A 23 2.60 9.57 -1.71
N ARG A 24 1.33 9.94 -1.91
CA ARG A 24 0.91 10.81 -3.03
C ARG A 24 1.60 12.16 -2.99
N LYS A 25 1.63 12.82 -1.84
CA LYS A 25 2.29 14.13 -1.67
C LYS A 25 3.79 14.07 -1.96
N ARG A 26 4.42 12.93 -1.68
CA ARG A 26 5.85 12.70 -1.89
C ARG A 26 6.20 12.18 -3.29
N GLY A 27 5.21 11.74 -4.07
CA GLY A 27 5.47 11.10 -5.35
C GLY A 27 6.00 9.66 -5.21
N ASP A 28 5.74 8.99 -4.09
CA ASP A 28 6.36 7.72 -3.73
C ASP A 28 5.63 6.53 -4.36
N ILE A 29 5.91 6.28 -5.64
CA ILE A 29 5.37 5.15 -6.40
C ILE A 29 5.91 3.81 -5.84
N GLY A 30 7.14 3.81 -5.33
CA GLY A 30 7.80 2.61 -4.79
C GLY A 30 7.09 2.02 -3.57
N PHE A 31 6.52 2.88 -2.71
CA PHE A 31 5.68 2.44 -1.59
C PHE A 31 4.53 1.54 -2.04
N PHE A 32 3.80 1.94 -3.08
CA PHE A 32 2.65 1.18 -3.56
C PHE A 32 3.06 -0.15 -4.20
N TRP A 33 4.15 -0.16 -4.97
CA TRP A 33 4.72 -1.40 -5.49
C TRP A 33 5.13 -2.36 -4.39
N ASN A 34 5.79 -1.86 -3.35
CA ASN A 34 6.20 -2.68 -2.23
C ASN A 34 5.00 -3.28 -1.47
N LEU A 35 3.86 -2.61 -1.46
CA LEU A 35 2.62 -3.18 -0.92
C LEU A 35 2.10 -4.29 -1.83
N ILE A 36 2.03 -4.06 -3.14
CA ILE A 36 1.54 -5.05 -4.12
C ILE A 36 2.39 -6.33 -4.09
N GLU A 37 3.72 -6.22 -4.03
CA GLU A 37 4.64 -7.36 -3.94
C GLU A 37 4.43 -8.24 -2.70
N ARG A 38 3.82 -7.70 -1.64
CA ARG A 38 3.51 -8.44 -0.40
C ARG A 38 2.21 -9.23 -0.51
N LEU A 39 1.35 -8.93 -1.48
CA LEU A 39 0.10 -9.65 -1.68
C LEU A 39 0.35 -11.00 -2.39
N PRO A 40 -0.26 -12.10 -1.92
CA PRO A 40 -0.15 -13.39 -2.58
C PRO A 40 -0.73 -13.36 -4.00
N SER A 41 -1.80 -12.59 -4.24
CA SER A 41 -2.44 -12.44 -5.56
C SER A 41 -1.51 -11.85 -6.63
N ALA A 42 -0.45 -11.11 -6.25
CA ALA A 42 0.54 -10.62 -7.19
C ALA A 42 1.37 -11.76 -7.81
N ARG A 43 1.54 -12.87 -7.07
CA ARG A 43 2.35 -14.02 -7.47
C ARG A 43 1.67 -14.93 -8.49
N ASP A 44 0.35 -15.08 -8.40
CA ASP A 44 -0.43 -15.80 -9.41
C ASP A 44 -0.45 -15.08 -10.77
N THR A 45 -0.21 -13.77 -10.77
CA THR A 45 -0.20 -12.93 -11.98
C THR A 45 1.20 -12.88 -12.65
N GLU A 46 2.24 -13.46 -12.04
CA GLU A 46 3.62 -13.55 -12.61
C GLU A 46 3.69 -14.33 -13.93
N SER A 47 2.60 -14.97 -14.36
CA SER A 47 2.48 -15.57 -15.71
C SER A 47 2.22 -14.53 -16.82
N ASN A 48 2.03 -13.24 -16.50
CA ASN A 48 1.71 -12.15 -17.42
C ASN A 48 2.73 -10.99 -17.34
N ASP A 49 4.02 -11.37 -17.28
CA ASP A 49 5.22 -10.53 -17.09
C ASP A 49 5.34 -9.34 -18.08
N GLU A 50 4.58 -9.35 -19.19
CA GLU A 50 4.62 -8.29 -20.21
C GLU A 50 3.72 -7.08 -19.95
N SER A 51 2.76 -7.14 -19.02
CA SER A 51 1.80 -6.02 -18.79
C SER A 51 2.10 -5.16 -17.55
N LEU A 52 2.76 -5.73 -16.53
CA LEU A 52 3.14 -4.99 -15.30
C LEU A 52 4.18 -3.89 -15.55
N GLY A 53 4.99 -4.02 -16.62
CA GLY A 53 5.93 -2.96 -17.03
C GLY A 53 5.25 -1.68 -17.53
N SER A 54 3.96 -1.73 -17.90
CA SER A 54 3.17 -0.58 -18.34
C SER A 54 2.23 -0.05 -17.24
N VAL A 55 1.72 -0.92 -16.37
CA VAL A 55 0.80 -0.58 -15.26
C VAL A 55 1.62 -0.03 -14.10
N GLY A 56 2.13 1.20 -14.23
CA GLY A 56 3.04 1.76 -13.21
C GLY A 56 3.53 3.17 -13.42
N SER A 57 3.10 3.83 -14.51
CA SER A 57 3.63 5.13 -14.88
C SER A 57 3.12 6.25 -13.97
N SER A 58 1.96 6.07 -13.31
CA SER A 58 1.35 7.05 -12.43
C SER A 58 0.91 6.45 -11.08
N ILE A 59 0.93 7.28 -10.03
CA ILE A 59 0.43 6.91 -8.69
C ILE A 59 -1.04 6.48 -8.73
N GLU A 60 -1.86 7.14 -9.53
CA GLU A 60 -3.28 6.78 -9.68
C GLU A 60 -3.46 5.36 -10.22
N GLU A 61 -2.63 4.94 -11.18
CA GLU A 61 -2.70 3.61 -11.78
C GLU A 61 -2.33 2.53 -10.76
N VAL A 62 -1.24 2.74 -10.02
CA VAL A 62 -0.80 1.77 -9.00
C VAL A 62 -1.80 1.72 -7.83
N VAL A 63 -2.40 2.85 -7.45
CA VAL A 63 -3.48 2.88 -6.43
C VAL A 63 -4.73 2.15 -6.92
N GLY A 64 -5.07 2.27 -8.21
CA GLY A 64 -6.15 1.52 -8.85
C GLY A 64 -5.89 0.02 -8.78
N LEU A 65 -4.72 -0.42 -9.24
CA LEU A 65 -4.29 -1.82 -9.19
C LEU A 65 -4.31 -2.37 -7.77
N TRP A 66 -3.81 -1.61 -6.80
CA TRP A 66 -3.87 -2.01 -5.39
C TRP A 66 -5.31 -2.27 -4.93
N ARG A 67 -6.26 -1.39 -5.26
CA ARG A 67 -7.67 -1.57 -4.90
C ARG A 67 -8.31 -2.78 -5.58
N GLU A 68 -7.91 -3.08 -6.82
CA GLU A 68 -8.37 -4.27 -7.53
C GLU A 68 -7.86 -5.56 -6.88
N LEU A 69 -6.57 -5.58 -6.50
CA LEU A 69 -5.95 -6.74 -5.86
C LEU A 69 -6.44 -6.98 -4.43
N THR A 70 -6.68 -5.92 -3.65
CA THR A 70 -7.17 -6.05 -2.27
C THR A 70 -8.69 -6.07 -2.16
N GLY A 71 -9.42 -5.64 -3.19
CA GLY A 71 -10.87 -5.47 -3.11
C GLY A 71 -11.28 -4.52 -1.99
N HIS A 72 -12.34 -4.87 -1.26
CA HIS A 72 -12.92 -4.06 -0.19
C HIS A 72 -12.39 -4.43 1.21
N GLU A 73 -11.75 -5.59 1.38
CA GLU A 73 -11.25 -6.08 2.66
C GLU A 73 -9.92 -6.80 2.50
N TYR A 74 -9.04 -6.67 3.50
CA TYR A 74 -7.71 -7.31 3.48
C TYR A 74 -7.73 -8.78 3.94
N GLY A 75 -8.83 -9.23 4.55
CA GLY A 75 -8.95 -10.59 5.09
C GLY A 75 -7.80 -10.95 6.02
N GLU A 76 -7.20 -12.13 5.82
CA GLU A 76 -6.08 -12.62 6.63
C GLU A 76 -4.79 -11.79 6.49
N GLN A 77 -4.69 -10.96 5.45
CA GLN A 77 -3.53 -10.10 5.20
C GLN A 77 -3.60 -8.79 5.96
N GLU A 78 -4.75 -8.46 6.58
CA GLU A 78 -4.96 -7.18 7.26
C GLU A 78 -3.86 -6.83 8.25
N PRO A 79 -3.42 -7.71 9.17
CA PRO A 79 -2.39 -7.35 10.15
C PRO A 79 -1.05 -7.01 9.50
N LEU A 80 -0.69 -7.71 8.42
CA LEU A 80 0.57 -7.51 7.71
C LEU A 80 0.56 -6.20 6.90
N ILE A 81 -0.55 -5.92 6.22
CA ILE A 81 -0.74 -4.67 5.46
C ILE A 81 -0.80 -3.48 6.41
N ARG A 82 -1.53 -3.61 7.52
CA ARG A 82 -1.59 -2.60 8.58
C ARG A 82 -0.20 -2.27 9.11
N ALA A 83 0.63 -3.28 9.38
CA ALA A 83 2.00 -3.07 9.84
C ALA A 83 2.83 -2.28 8.80
N ALA A 84 2.64 -2.54 7.50
CA ALA A 84 3.31 -1.80 6.43
C ALA A 84 2.89 -0.32 6.40
N PHE A 85 1.61 0.00 6.63
CA PHE A 85 1.16 1.40 6.72
C PHE A 85 1.77 2.14 7.91
N ILE A 86 1.80 1.49 9.07
CA ILE A 86 2.40 2.04 10.29
C ILE A 86 3.89 2.29 10.08
N ASP A 87 4.63 1.31 9.56
CA ASP A 87 6.05 1.43 9.26
C ASP A 87 6.35 2.59 8.28
N TYR A 88 5.54 2.74 7.23
CA TYR A 88 5.67 3.85 6.30
C TYR A 88 5.46 5.21 6.96
N LEU A 89 4.41 5.35 7.77
CA LEU A 89 4.09 6.60 8.47
C LEU A 89 5.13 6.97 9.53
N LEU A 90 5.76 5.98 10.16
CA LEU A 90 6.87 6.20 11.11
C LEU A 90 8.14 6.67 10.39
N LYS A 91 8.44 6.11 9.22
CA LYS A 91 9.60 6.50 8.40
C LYS A 91 9.41 7.85 7.71
N HIS A 92 8.17 8.20 7.40
CA HIS A 92 7.82 9.40 6.64
C HIS A 92 6.81 10.28 7.38
N PRO A 93 7.17 10.83 8.56
CA PRO A 93 6.32 11.77 9.27
C PRO A 93 6.07 13.00 8.38
N ALA A 94 4.83 13.48 8.39
CA ALA A 94 4.42 14.70 7.69
C ALA A 94 5.10 15.95 8.27
#